data_AF-A0A2Z2MHT6-F1
#
_entry.id   AF-A0A2Z2MHT6-F1
#
_cell.length_a   1.000
_cell.length_b   1.000
_cell.length_c   1.000
_cell.angle_alpha   90.00
_cell.angle_beta   90.00
_cell.angle_gamma   90.00
#
_symmetry.space_group_name_H-M   'P 1'
#
loop_
_entity.id
_entity.type
_entity.pdbx_description
1 polymer ?
#
loop_
_entity_poly.entity_id
_entity_poly.type
_entity_poly.pdbx_seq_one_letter_code
_entity_poly.pdbx_strand_id
1 'polypeptide(L)'
;MTLDRFIRVRYRADEEKVEALREILSELGLDCARTIEERVDLQFDALRNLHGNLKNDELFIKLVIANSIVSYQLSAKGEAWWWEFSRYFSGNPPEGSIVGAYSAFLPNSKTNRRLTAGKLRRLERLEPFLDSLSLEDLRNYYFNGMELLRNELAKTLGSRKSAKTIVFAVKMFGYAGRIVFGKFVPYPMGIEIPDDVRINAYTKRFTNEPPVSFWRGIAEETGIPPLHIDSILWPVLGGHDEVLTRLKKYCTKWKEVLRLANL
;
A
#
# COMPACT_ATOMS: atom_id res chain seq x y z
N MET A 1 17.43 -17.47 -8.83
CA MET A 1 17.66 -18.51 -7.81
C MET A 1 18.54 -17.91 -6.74
N THR A 2 18.01 -17.66 -5.54
CA THR A 2 18.79 -17.06 -4.43
C THR A 2 19.56 -18.13 -3.68
N LEU A 3 20.72 -17.74 -3.14
CA LEU A 3 21.67 -18.58 -2.40
C LEU A 3 21.05 -19.31 -1.18
N ASP A 4 19.90 -18.82 -0.72
CA ASP A 4 19.17 -19.32 0.46
C ASP A 4 18.65 -20.76 0.33
N ARG A 5 18.57 -21.31 -0.88
CA ARG A 5 18.17 -22.72 -1.07
C ARG A 5 19.26 -23.72 -0.70
N PHE A 6 20.53 -23.31 -0.66
CA PHE A 6 21.68 -24.20 -0.41
C PHE A 6 22.24 -24.13 1.00
N ILE A 7 21.91 -23.07 1.75
CA ILE A 7 22.26 -22.93 3.15
C ILE A 7 20.92 -22.96 3.89
N ARG A 8 20.69 -23.95 4.76
CA ARG A 8 19.60 -23.87 5.75
C ARG A 8 19.93 -22.74 6.71
N VAL A 9 19.66 -21.50 6.29
CA VAL A 9 19.74 -20.33 7.16
C VAL A 9 18.68 -20.56 8.23
N ARG A 10 19.12 -20.89 9.45
CA ARG A 10 18.24 -20.97 10.60
C ARG A 10 18.07 -19.56 11.14
N TYR A 11 16.90 -18.98 10.92
CA TYR A 11 16.50 -17.76 11.60
C TYR A 11 16.19 -18.09 13.06
N ARG A 12 16.49 -17.15 13.95
CA ARG A 12 16.08 -17.20 15.34
C ARG A 12 14.68 -16.59 15.41
N ALA A 13 13.71 -17.34 15.90
CA ALA A 13 12.35 -16.88 16.12
C ALA A 13 11.91 -17.08 17.58
N ASP A 14 11.03 -16.20 18.05
CA ASP A 14 10.23 -16.38 19.25
C ASP A 14 8.95 -17.13 18.85
N GLU A 15 9.00 -18.46 18.90
CA GLU A 15 7.94 -19.33 18.40
C GLU A 15 6.59 -19.09 19.10
N GLU A 16 6.60 -18.75 20.40
CA GLU A 16 5.37 -18.45 21.15
C GLU A 16 4.69 -17.19 20.59
N LYS A 17 5.47 -16.13 20.34
CA LYS A 17 4.94 -14.90 19.74
C LYS A 17 4.50 -15.07 18.29
N VAL A 18 5.24 -15.88 17.53
CA VAL A 18 4.90 -16.18 16.13
C VAL A 18 3.59 -16.98 16.08
N GLU A 19 3.39 -17.94 16.97
CA GLU A 19 2.14 -18.69 17.04
C GLU A 19 0.96 -17.81 17.45
N ALA A 20 1.13 -16.97 18.48
CA ALA A 20 0.11 -16.00 18.86
C ALA A 20 -0.24 -15.03 17.71
N LEU A 21 0.76 -14.58 16.94
CA LEU A 21 0.55 -13.75 15.76
C LEU A 21 -0.30 -14.48 14.70
N ARG A 22 0.01 -15.76 14.41
CA ARG A 22 -0.73 -16.58 13.45
C ARG A 22 -2.17 -16.81 13.88
N GLU A 23 -2.39 -17.15 15.14
CA GLU A 23 -3.73 -17.35 15.71
C GLU A 23 -4.57 -16.08 15.58
N ILE A 24 -4.03 -14.94 16.00
CA ILE A 24 -4.73 -13.64 15.90
C ILE A 24 -5.03 -13.30 14.45
N LEU A 25 -4.06 -13.42 13.53
CA LEU A 25 -4.30 -13.10 12.12
C LEU A 25 -5.35 -14.03 11.50
N SER A 26 -5.26 -15.33 11.75
CA SER A 26 -6.24 -16.32 11.26
C SER A 26 -7.64 -16.03 11.78
N GLU A 27 -7.76 -15.62 13.05
CA GLU A 27 -9.04 -15.20 13.62
C GLU A 27 -9.57 -13.94 12.93
N LEU A 28 -8.74 -12.94 12.67
CA LEU A 28 -9.14 -11.70 12.02
C LEU A 28 -9.63 -11.95 10.59
N GLY A 29 -8.87 -12.73 9.82
CA GLY A 29 -9.18 -13.11 8.45
C GLY A 29 -9.24 -11.93 7.45
N LEU A 30 -9.59 -12.26 6.21
CA LEU A 30 -9.64 -11.32 5.10
C LEU A 30 -10.72 -10.23 5.26
N ASP A 31 -11.86 -10.58 5.86
CA ASP A 31 -12.98 -9.64 6.07
C ASP A 31 -12.62 -8.52 7.03
N CYS A 32 -11.81 -8.81 8.05
CA CYS A 32 -11.27 -7.77 8.94
C CYS A 32 -10.35 -6.83 8.16
N ALA A 33 -9.41 -7.36 7.37
CA ALA A 33 -8.53 -6.54 6.55
C ALA A 33 -9.34 -5.62 5.62
N ARG A 34 -10.33 -6.16 4.91
CA ARG A 34 -11.23 -5.39 4.05
C ARG A 34 -11.95 -4.28 4.82
N THR A 35 -12.47 -4.58 6.01
CA THR A 35 -13.17 -3.60 6.85
C THR A 35 -12.24 -2.47 7.27
N ILE A 36 -11.01 -2.80 7.66
CA ILE A 36 -10.00 -1.80 8.01
C ILE A 36 -9.70 -0.91 6.80
N GLU A 37 -9.47 -1.50 5.63
CA GLU A 37 -9.19 -0.76 4.39
C GLU A 37 -10.34 0.20 4.01
N GLU A 38 -11.60 -0.27 4.03
CA GLU A 38 -12.73 0.51 3.52
C GLU A 38 -13.32 1.51 4.52
N ARG A 39 -13.13 1.29 5.82
CA ARG A 39 -13.83 2.04 6.89
C ARG A 39 -12.89 2.72 7.88
N VAL A 40 -11.64 2.27 7.99
CA VAL A 40 -10.69 2.73 9.01
C VAL A 40 -9.53 3.50 8.38
N ASP A 41 -9.01 3.03 7.25
CA ASP A 41 -7.88 3.63 6.55
C ASP A 41 -8.23 5.02 5.97
N LEU A 42 -7.58 6.05 6.49
CA LEU A 42 -7.79 7.43 6.05
C LEU A 42 -7.30 7.70 4.62
N GLN A 43 -6.40 6.85 4.09
CA GLN A 43 -5.94 6.95 2.71
C GLN A 43 -7.05 6.51 1.76
N PHE A 44 -7.83 5.49 2.10
CA PHE A 44 -9.01 5.08 1.31
C PHE A 44 -10.06 6.19 1.26
N ASP A 45 -10.28 6.92 2.36
CA ASP A 45 -11.16 8.09 2.40
C ASP A 45 -10.66 9.24 1.52
N ALA A 46 -9.37 9.54 1.56
CA ALA A 46 -8.78 10.54 0.67
C ALA A 46 -8.99 10.15 -0.80
N LEU A 47 -8.86 8.86 -1.13
CA LEU A 47 -9.14 8.40 -2.50
C LEU A 47 -10.60 8.54 -2.90
N ARG A 48 -11.56 8.24 -2.00
CA ARG A 48 -12.98 8.47 -2.28
C ARG A 48 -13.29 9.96 -2.49
N ASN A 49 -12.66 10.83 -1.71
CA ASN A 49 -12.79 12.27 -1.90
C ASN A 49 -12.26 12.70 -3.28
N LEU A 50 -11.07 12.26 -3.67
CA LEU A 50 -10.50 12.60 -4.97
C LEU A 50 -11.37 12.10 -6.13
N HIS A 51 -11.78 10.82 -6.10
CA HIS A 51 -12.62 10.21 -7.14
C HIS A 51 -13.93 10.98 -7.35
N GLY A 52 -14.63 11.31 -6.26
CA GLY A 52 -15.90 12.04 -6.32
C GLY A 52 -15.79 13.46 -6.89
N ASN A 53 -14.60 14.08 -6.82
CA ASN A 53 -14.36 15.42 -7.35
C ASN A 53 -13.81 15.41 -8.78
N LEU A 54 -12.93 14.44 -9.12
CA LEU A 54 -12.35 14.36 -10.47
C LEU A 54 -13.37 13.97 -11.54
N LYS A 55 -14.32 13.07 -11.22
CA LYS A 55 -15.30 12.50 -12.18
C LYS A 55 -14.66 11.94 -13.46
N ASN A 56 -13.41 11.48 -13.37
CA ASN A 56 -12.66 10.84 -14.43
C ASN A 56 -11.92 9.64 -13.83
N ASP A 57 -12.47 8.44 -14.07
CA ASP A 57 -12.01 7.20 -13.47
C ASP A 57 -10.59 6.81 -13.89
N GLU A 58 -10.27 7.00 -15.17
CA GLU A 58 -8.95 6.66 -15.71
C GLU A 58 -7.88 7.58 -15.12
N LEU A 59 -8.10 8.89 -15.15
CA LEU A 59 -7.19 9.87 -14.57
C LEU A 59 -7.02 9.66 -13.07
N PHE A 60 -8.12 9.38 -12.35
CA PHE A 60 -8.08 9.08 -10.93
C PHE A 60 -7.14 7.90 -10.63
N ILE A 61 -7.30 6.76 -11.30
CA ILE A 61 -6.44 5.59 -11.08
C ILE A 61 -4.98 5.92 -11.42
N LYS A 62 -4.72 6.58 -12.55
CA LYS A 62 -3.37 6.98 -12.97
C LYS A 62 -2.71 7.90 -11.94
N LEU A 63 -3.45 8.87 -11.39
CA LEU A 63 -2.98 9.76 -10.34
C LEU A 63 -2.65 9.01 -9.05
N VAL A 64 -3.45 8.01 -8.66
CA VAL A 64 -3.18 7.19 -7.48
C VAL A 64 -1.89 6.37 -7.63
N ILE A 65 -1.66 5.78 -8.81
CA ILE A 65 -0.41 5.06 -9.11
C ILE A 65 0.77 6.04 -9.03
N ALA A 66 0.69 7.18 -9.73
CA ALA A 66 1.73 8.20 -9.72
C ALA A 66 2.05 8.69 -8.30
N ASN A 67 1.02 8.99 -7.50
CA ASN A 67 1.15 9.46 -6.12
C ASN A 67 1.90 8.44 -5.27
N SER A 68 1.55 7.16 -5.41
CA SER A 68 2.15 6.07 -4.66
C SER A 68 3.65 5.91 -4.94
N ILE A 69 4.06 6.07 -6.20
CA ILE A 69 5.47 5.97 -6.62
C ILE A 69 6.36 7.06 -6.00
N VAL A 70 5.78 8.21 -5.63
CA VAL A 70 6.47 9.32 -4.97
C VAL A 70 6.16 9.44 -3.48
N SER A 71 5.42 8.48 -2.91
CA SER A 71 5.04 8.43 -1.49
C SER A 71 6.15 7.83 -0.62
N TYR A 72 7.34 8.44 -0.64
CA TYR A 72 8.47 8.04 0.19
C TYR A 72 9.26 9.24 0.69
N GLN A 73 9.93 9.09 1.83
CA GLN A 73 10.68 10.18 2.48
C GLN A 73 9.81 11.44 2.61
N LEU A 74 8.57 11.23 3.08
CA LEU A 74 7.59 12.30 3.27
C LEU A 74 8.09 13.31 4.31
N SER A 75 7.56 14.53 4.25
CA SER A 75 7.80 15.59 5.23
C SER A 75 6.73 15.62 6.34
N ALA A 76 5.74 14.74 6.26
CA ALA A 76 4.68 14.55 7.26
C ALA A 76 4.21 13.09 7.29
N LYS A 77 3.16 12.80 8.07
CA LYS A 77 2.49 11.49 8.11
C LYS A 77 1.83 11.17 6.75
N GLY A 78 1.71 9.88 6.43
CA GLY A 78 1.20 9.40 5.14
C GLY A 78 -0.25 9.84 4.88
N GLU A 79 -1.09 9.81 5.91
CA GLU A 79 -2.49 10.20 5.87
C GLU A 79 -2.64 11.68 5.49
N ALA A 80 -1.81 12.54 6.07
CA ALA A 80 -1.78 13.97 5.74
C ALA A 80 -1.36 14.19 4.28
N TRP A 81 -0.42 13.40 3.77
CA TRP A 81 0.00 13.44 2.38
C TRP A 81 -1.11 13.02 1.42
N TRP A 82 -1.78 11.91 1.68
CA TRP A 82 -2.88 11.44 0.84
C TRP A 82 -4.05 12.43 0.81
N TRP A 83 -4.36 13.08 1.94
CA TRP A 83 -5.35 14.16 1.98
C TRP A 83 -4.90 15.44 1.27
N GLU A 84 -3.62 15.82 1.36
CA GLU A 84 -3.09 16.94 0.58
C GLU A 84 -3.18 16.65 -0.93
N PHE A 85 -2.74 15.47 -1.35
CA PHE A 85 -2.87 14.96 -2.71
C PHE A 85 -4.32 15.01 -3.21
N SER A 86 -5.25 14.45 -2.43
CA SER A 86 -6.68 14.44 -2.78
C SER A 86 -7.22 15.84 -3.00
N ARG A 87 -6.99 16.75 -2.04
CA ARG A 87 -7.51 18.12 -2.10
C ARG A 87 -6.88 18.92 -3.25
N TYR A 88 -5.58 18.76 -3.46
CA TYR A 88 -4.87 19.47 -4.52
C TYR A 88 -5.40 19.08 -5.89
N PHE A 89 -5.43 17.79 -6.22
CA PHE A 89 -5.86 17.33 -7.55
C PHE A 89 -7.39 17.35 -7.74
N SER A 90 -8.18 17.42 -6.66
CA SER A 90 -9.61 17.72 -6.77
C SER A 90 -9.88 19.13 -7.33
N GLY A 91 -9.06 20.11 -6.94
CA GLY A 91 -9.18 21.49 -7.42
C GLY A 91 -8.27 21.83 -8.61
N ASN A 92 -7.26 21.01 -8.88
CA ASN A 92 -6.24 21.23 -9.91
C ASN A 92 -5.99 19.91 -10.66
N PRO A 93 -7.00 19.34 -11.35
CA PRO A 93 -6.79 18.13 -12.16
C PRO A 93 -5.69 18.38 -13.21
N PRO A 94 -4.81 17.39 -13.50
CA PRO A 94 -3.81 17.55 -14.54
C PRO A 94 -4.45 17.81 -15.91
N GLU A 95 -4.02 18.89 -16.56
CA GLU A 95 -4.34 19.17 -17.97
C GLU A 95 -3.16 18.71 -18.83
N GLY A 96 -3.27 17.52 -19.41
CA GLY A 96 -2.24 16.93 -20.27
C GLY A 96 -1.25 16.05 -19.52
N SER A 97 -0.29 16.64 -18.78
CA SER A 97 0.83 15.89 -18.17
C SER A 97 0.68 15.75 -16.64
N ILE A 98 0.71 14.50 -16.16
CA ILE A 98 0.84 14.17 -14.74
C ILE A 98 2.18 14.71 -14.21
N VAL A 99 3.28 14.53 -14.93
CA VAL A 99 4.60 15.04 -14.52
C VAL A 99 4.55 16.56 -14.40
N GLY A 100 3.97 17.25 -15.38
CA GLY A 100 3.75 18.69 -15.36
C GLY A 100 2.99 19.14 -14.12
N ALA A 101 1.87 18.48 -13.81
CA ALA A 101 1.08 18.81 -12.62
C ALA A 101 1.83 18.53 -11.30
N TYR A 102 2.61 17.44 -11.22
CA TYR A 102 3.46 17.15 -10.06
C TYR A 102 4.66 18.10 -9.92
N SER A 103 5.16 18.66 -11.03
CA SER A 103 6.24 19.65 -11.01
C SER A 103 5.79 20.96 -10.33
N ALA A 104 4.51 21.31 -10.47
CA ALA A 104 3.89 22.41 -9.74
C ALA A 104 3.51 22.02 -8.30
N PHE A 105 3.05 20.79 -8.08
CA PHE A 105 2.55 20.34 -6.78
C PHE A 105 3.67 20.08 -5.75
N LEU A 106 4.66 19.24 -6.08
CA LEU A 106 5.63 18.74 -5.10
C LEU A 106 6.49 19.83 -4.43
N PRO A 107 7.01 20.85 -5.15
CA PRO A 107 7.76 21.92 -4.52
C PRO A 107 6.93 22.75 -3.53
N ASN A 108 5.63 22.86 -3.79
CA ASN A 108 4.69 23.62 -2.97
C ASN A 108 3.98 22.77 -1.90
N SER A 109 4.16 21.45 -1.93
CA SER A 109 3.54 20.53 -0.97
C SER A 109 4.11 20.72 0.44
N LYS A 110 3.21 20.76 1.43
CA LYS A 110 3.56 20.80 2.85
C LYS A 110 4.11 19.45 3.32
N THR A 111 3.58 18.36 2.78
CA THR A 111 3.81 16.99 3.28
C THR A 111 4.77 16.16 2.42
N ASN A 112 5.16 16.61 1.22
CA ASN A 112 6.02 15.84 0.31
C ASN A 112 7.05 16.65 -0.51
N ARG A 113 7.68 17.65 0.12
CA ARG A 113 8.69 18.53 -0.54
C ARG A 113 10.15 18.06 -0.52
N ARG A 114 10.44 16.85 -0.01
CA ARG A 114 11.80 16.30 0.01
C ARG A 114 12.08 15.50 -1.25
N LEU A 115 13.31 15.59 -1.77
CA LEU A 115 13.77 14.82 -2.93
C LEU A 115 12.89 15.02 -4.19
N THR A 116 12.33 16.22 -4.37
CA THR A 116 11.39 16.55 -5.46
C THR A 116 11.95 16.18 -6.83
N ALA A 117 13.18 16.59 -7.15
CA ALA A 117 13.81 16.26 -8.43
C ALA A 117 13.92 14.74 -8.67
N GLY A 118 14.21 13.96 -7.64
CA GLY A 118 14.25 12.49 -7.73
C GLY A 118 12.87 11.86 -7.94
N LYS A 119 11.84 12.45 -7.34
CA LYS A 119 10.44 12.04 -7.51
C LYS A 119 9.93 12.36 -8.91
N LEU A 120 10.21 13.56 -9.42
CA LEU A 120 9.87 13.96 -10.77
C LEU A 120 10.52 13.04 -11.81
N ARG A 121 11.80 12.70 -11.68
CA ARG A 121 12.46 11.71 -12.54
C ARG A 121 11.87 10.29 -12.49
N ARG A 122 11.17 9.93 -11.40
CA ARG A 122 10.42 8.67 -11.35
C ARG A 122 9.11 8.79 -12.11
N LEU A 123 8.43 9.93 -11.99
CA LEU A 123 7.21 10.21 -12.74
C LEU A 123 7.47 10.34 -14.24
N GLU A 124 8.55 10.99 -14.67
CA GLU A 124 8.97 11.09 -16.08
C GLU A 124 9.14 9.72 -16.74
N ARG A 125 9.66 8.73 -15.99
CA ARG A 125 9.78 7.35 -16.46
C ARG A 125 8.46 6.59 -16.44
N LEU A 126 7.57 6.95 -15.52
CA LEU A 126 6.28 6.28 -15.31
C LEU A 126 5.20 6.77 -16.27
N GLU A 127 5.19 8.06 -16.60
CA GLU A 127 4.13 8.72 -17.37
C GLU A 127 3.89 8.06 -18.74
N PRO A 128 4.92 7.74 -19.57
CA PRO A 128 4.67 7.04 -20.84
C PRO A 128 3.99 5.69 -20.67
N PHE A 129 4.30 4.97 -19.59
CA PHE A 129 3.60 3.72 -19.26
C PHE A 129 2.14 4.00 -18.90
N LEU A 130 1.85 4.99 -18.04
CA LEU A 130 0.48 5.36 -17.70
C LEU A 130 -0.33 5.86 -18.91
N ASP A 131 0.27 6.67 -19.77
CA ASP A 131 -0.38 7.21 -20.97
C ASP A 131 -0.79 6.10 -21.95
N SER A 132 -0.04 5.01 -21.98
CA SER A 132 -0.36 3.84 -22.80
C SER A 132 -1.56 3.02 -22.31
N LEU A 133 -2.02 3.23 -21.07
CA LEU A 133 -3.11 2.44 -20.47
C LEU A 133 -4.46 3.14 -20.62
N SER A 134 -5.44 2.42 -21.17
CA SER A 134 -6.86 2.80 -21.11
C SER A 134 -7.50 2.38 -19.78
N LEU A 135 -8.71 2.89 -19.51
CA LEU A 135 -9.53 2.39 -18.40
C LEU A 135 -9.76 0.87 -18.45
N GLU A 136 -9.87 0.27 -19.64
CA GLU A 136 -10.06 -1.18 -19.79
C GLU A 136 -8.79 -1.96 -19.44
N ASP A 137 -7.61 -1.43 -19.79
CA ASP A 137 -6.34 -2.04 -19.36
C ASP A 137 -6.20 -2.02 -17.83
N LEU A 138 -6.57 -0.88 -17.21
CA LEU A 138 -6.59 -0.74 -15.75
C LEU A 138 -7.62 -1.69 -15.11
N ARG A 139 -8.78 -1.88 -15.74
CA ARG A 139 -9.79 -2.86 -15.33
C ARG A 139 -9.23 -4.28 -15.36
N ASN A 140 -8.53 -4.64 -16.43
CA ASN A 140 -7.90 -5.94 -16.59
C ASN A 140 -6.78 -6.17 -15.56
N TYR A 141 -5.95 -5.16 -15.28
CA TYR A 141 -4.99 -5.24 -14.17
C TYR A 141 -5.68 -5.46 -12.83
N TYR A 142 -6.80 -4.79 -12.57
CA TYR A 142 -7.51 -4.92 -11.30
C TYR A 142 -8.10 -6.32 -11.09
N PHE A 143 -8.82 -6.85 -12.07
CA PHE A 143 -9.51 -8.14 -11.92
C PHE A 143 -8.60 -9.35 -12.09
N ASN A 144 -7.59 -9.26 -12.97
CA ASN A 144 -6.86 -10.43 -13.43
C ASN A 144 -5.34 -10.29 -13.35
N GLY A 145 -4.81 -9.10 -13.05
CA GLY A 145 -3.43 -8.76 -13.40
C GLY A 145 -2.63 -7.97 -12.36
N MET A 146 -3.00 -7.94 -11.08
CA MET A 146 -2.29 -7.10 -10.09
C MET A 146 -0.79 -7.46 -9.97
N GLU A 147 -0.41 -8.74 -10.12
CA GLU A 147 0.99 -9.13 -10.16
C GLU A 147 1.71 -8.70 -11.45
N LEU A 148 0.98 -8.66 -12.57
CA LEU A 148 1.50 -8.15 -13.83
C LEU A 148 1.76 -6.65 -13.73
N LEU A 149 0.82 -5.89 -13.16
CA LEU A 149 1.00 -4.46 -12.86
C LEU A 149 2.25 -4.23 -12.00
N ARG A 150 2.44 -5.01 -10.93
CA ARG A 150 3.66 -4.96 -10.10
C ARG A 150 4.92 -5.13 -10.96
N ASN A 151 4.93 -6.12 -11.83
CA ASN A 151 6.08 -6.47 -12.66
C ASN A 151 6.41 -5.34 -13.66
N GLU A 152 5.39 -4.78 -14.32
CA GLU A 152 5.55 -3.68 -15.27
C GLU A 152 6.00 -2.40 -14.56
N LEU A 153 5.41 -2.06 -13.40
CA LEU A 153 5.87 -0.92 -12.58
C LEU A 153 7.34 -1.07 -12.16
N ALA A 154 7.74 -2.27 -11.73
CA ALA A 154 9.12 -2.57 -11.35
C ALA A 154 10.08 -2.39 -12.54
N LYS A 155 9.72 -2.93 -13.70
CA LYS A 155 10.48 -2.82 -14.95
C LYS A 155 10.61 -1.37 -15.40
N THR A 156 9.49 -0.64 -15.50
CA THR A 156 9.43 0.78 -15.90
C THR A 156 10.32 1.66 -15.01
N LEU A 157 10.35 1.39 -13.71
CA LEU A 157 11.12 2.19 -12.76
C LEU A 157 12.54 1.67 -12.50
N GLY A 158 12.96 0.58 -13.15
CA GLY A 158 14.25 -0.08 -12.90
C GLY A 158 14.43 -0.48 -11.43
N SER A 159 13.34 -0.93 -10.79
CA SER A 159 13.26 -1.23 -9.36
C SER A 159 13.02 -2.73 -9.13
N ARG A 160 13.32 -3.23 -7.92
CA ARG A 160 12.96 -4.60 -7.55
C ARG A 160 11.44 -4.73 -7.43
N LYS A 161 10.88 -5.89 -7.78
CA LYS A 161 9.45 -6.20 -7.63
C LYS A 161 8.97 -6.03 -6.18
N SER A 162 9.80 -6.47 -5.23
CA SER A 162 9.57 -6.36 -3.78
C SER A 162 9.91 -4.99 -3.19
N ALA A 163 10.31 -4.00 -4.00
CA ALA A 163 10.58 -2.68 -3.47
C ALA A 163 9.30 -2.09 -2.86
N LYS A 164 9.38 -1.60 -1.62
CA LYS A 164 8.21 -1.11 -0.85
C LYS A 164 7.32 -0.14 -1.62
N THR A 165 7.90 0.76 -2.43
CA THR A 165 7.13 1.73 -3.22
C THR A 165 6.35 1.08 -4.36
N ILE A 166 6.85 -0.04 -4.92
CA ILE A 166 6.19 -0.77 -6.00
C ILE A 166 5.01 -1.55 -5.45
N VAL A 167 5.21 -2.34 -4.38
CA VAL A 167 4.12 -3.10 -3.76
C VAL A 167 3.08 -2.19 -3.11
N PHE A 168 3.52 -1.06 -2.53
CA PHE A 168 2.60 -0.01 -2.04
C PHE A 168 1.79 0.62 -3.18
N ALA A 169 2.38 0.86 -4.36
CA ALA A 169 1.62 1.34 -5.51
C ALA A 169 0.55 0.35 -5.98
N VAL A 170 0.82 -0.96 -5.90
CA VAL A 170 -0.20 -1.98 -6.19
C VAL A 170 -1.30 -2.00 -5.13
N LYS A 171 -0.94 -1.84 -3.84
CA LYS A 171 -1.93 -1.68 -2.77
C LYS A 171 -2.87 -0.51 -3.06
N MET A 172 -2.33 0.67 -3.32
CA MET A 172 -3.14 1.86 -3.59
C MET A 172 -3.90 1.78 -4.91
N PHE A 173 -3.34 1.13 -5.93
CA PHE A 173 -4.10 0.77 -7.14
C PHE A 173 -5.29 -0.12 -6.82
N GLY A 174 -5.14 -1.11 -5.93
CA GLY A 174 -6.26 -1.95 -5.50
C GLY A 174 -7.36 -1.17 -4.78
N TYR A 175 -7.02 -0.14 -4.00
CA TYR A 175 -8.00 0.78 -3.43
C TYR A 175 -8.72 1.58 -4.54
N ALA A 176 -7.98 2.17 -5.47
CA ALA A 176 -8.54 2.95 -6.56
C ALA A 176 -9.45 2.11 -7.47
N GLY A 177 -9.01 0.90 -7.86
CA GLY A 177 -9.80 -0.04 -8.64
C GLY A 177 -11.07 -0.49 -7.90
N ARG A 178 -11.00 -0.68 -6.57
CA ARG A 178 -12.18 -0.99 -5.76
C ARG A 178 -13.20 0.14 -5.78
N ILE A 179 -12.74 1.39 -5.67
CA ILE A 179 -13.59 2.59 -5.70
C ILE A 179 -14.25 2.74 -7.08
N VAL A 180 -13.49 2.62 -8.16
CA VAL A 180 -13.98 2.79 -9.53
C VAL A 180 -14.87 1.65 -9.99
N PHE A 181 -14.44 0.39 -9.78
CA PHE A 181 -15.12 -0.78 -10.34
C PHE A 181 -16.16 -1.39 -9.38
N GLY A 182 -16.28 -0.87 -8.16
CA GLY A 182 -17.32 -1.24 -7.19
C GLY A 182 -17.27 -2.69 -6.70
N LYS A 183 -16.18 -3.42 -6.95
CA LYS A 183 -16.02 -4.84 -6.58
C LYS A 183 -14.74 -5.03 -5.80
N PHE A 184 -14.82 -5.79 -4.70
CA PHE A 184 -13.64 -6.20 -3.94
C PHE A 184 -12.91 -7.35 -4.65
N VAL A 185 -11.64 -7.15 -4.96
CA VAL A 185 -10.70 -8.20 -5.41
C VAL A 185 -9.58 -8.29 -4.37
N PRO A 186 -9.37 -9.46 -3.73
CA PRO A 186 -8.26 -9.65 -2.81
C PRO A 186 -6.92 -9.43 -3.51
N TYR A 187 -5.93 -8.88 -2.80
CA TYR A 187 -4.58 -8.79 -3.34
C TYR A 187 -4.01 -10.20 -3.59
N PRO A 188 -3.16 -10.41 -4.61
CA PRO A 188 -2.53 -11.69 -4.83
C PRO A 188 -1.53 -12.04 -3.72
N MET A 189 -1.50 -13.32 -3.32
CA MET A 189 -0.56 -13.85 -2.32
C MET A 189 0.91 -13.64 -2.72
N GLY A 190 1.19 -13.61 -4.02
CA GLY A 190 2.53 -13.43 -4.56
C GLY A 190 3.09 -12.01 -4.44
N ILE A 191 2.31 -11.01 -4.00
CA ILE A 191 2.76 -9.64 -3.79
C ILE A 191 3.24 -9.44 -2.35
N GLU A 192 4.48 -8.99 -2.21
CA GLU A 192 5.14 -8.83 -0.92
C GLU A 192 4.56 -7.69 -0.08
N ILE A 193 4.71 -7.80 1.25
CA ILE A 193 4.40 -6.72 2.17
C ILE A 193 5.32 -5.49 1.91
N PRO A 194 4.84 -4.25 2.06
CA PRO A 194 5.71 -3.08 1.97
C PRO A 194 6.66 -3.02 3.17
N ASP A 195 7.93 -3.41 2.98
CA ASP A 195 8.98 -3.37 4.02
C ASP A 195 9.41 -1.92 4.33
N ASP A 196 8.57 -1.20 5.08
CA ASP A 196 8.90 0.09 5.67
C ASP A 196 9.58 -0.07 7.05
N VAL A 197 10.02 1.05 7.63
CA VAL A 197 10.73 1.03 8.91
C VAL A 197 9.90 0.46 10.07
N ARG A 198 8.57 0.58 10.02
CA ARG A 198 7.65 0.06 11.04
C ARG A 198 7.48 -1.45 10.89
N ILE A 199 7.27 -1.93 9.66
CA ILE A 199 7.23 -3.37 9.38
C ILE A 199 8.54 -4.03 9.78
N ASN A 200 9.68 -3.43 9.43
CA ASN A 200 10.99 -3.93 9.82
C ASN A 200 11.18 -3.99 11.35
N ALA A 201 10.82 -2.92 12.06
CA ALA A 201 10.92 -2.86 13.52
C ALA A 201 9.97 -3.85 14.20
N TYR A 202 8.78 -4.06 13.65
CA TYR A 202 7.80 -4.99 14.18
C TYR A 202 8.24 -6.45 13.96
N THR A 203 8.71 -6.81 12.76
CA THR A 203 9.25 -8.16 12.47
C THR A 203 10.37 -8.55 13.44
N LYS A 204 11.26 -7.61 13.78
CA LYS A 204 12.39 -7.85 14.72
C LYS A 204 11.97 -8.29 16.13
N ARG A 205 10.71 -8.09 16.51
CA ARG A 205 10.17 -8.60 17.78
C ARG A 205 9.96 -10.10 17.79
N PHE A 206 9.79 -10.69 16.60
CA PHE A 206 9.48 -12.11 16.40
C PHE A 206 10.69 -12.87 15.90
N THR A 207 11.45 -12.30 14.96
CA THR A 207 12.50 -13.04 14.25
C THR A 207 13.60 -12.13 13.71
N ASN A 208 14.76 -12.71 13.41
CA ASN A 208 15.81 -12.05 12.61
C ASN A 208 15.70 -12.33 11.10
N GLU A 209 14.68 -13.05 10.66
CA GLU A 209 14.37 -13.27 9.26
C GLU A 209 14.05 -11.95 8.53
N PRO A 210 14.44 -11.78 7.25
CA PRO A 210 14.01 -10.64 6.45
C PRO A 210 12.47 -10.48 6.41
N PRO A 211 11.92 -9.28 6.61
CA PRO A 211 10.47 -9.07 6.70
C PRO A 211 9.68 -9.65 5.51
N VAL A 212 10.20 -9.49 4.30
CA VAL A 212 9.55 -9.99 3.08
C VAL A 212 9.36 -11.51 3.10
N SER A 213 10.35 -12.28 3.59
CA SER A 213 10.22 -13.74 3.63
C SER A 213 9.38 -14.19 4.84
N PHE A 214 9.57 -13.56 5.99
CA PHE A 214 8.78 -13.84 7.19
C PHE A 214 7.27 -13.65 6.94
N TRP A 215 6.88 -12.47 6.44
CA TRP A 215 5.47 -12.16 6.19
C TRP A 215 4.86 -12.98 5.04
N ARG A 216 5.69 -13.49 4.12
CA ARG A 216 5.23 -14.47 3.12
C ARG A 216 4.83 -15.78 3.79
N GLY A 217 5.66 -16.31 4.70
CA GLY A 217 5.33 -17.52 5.44
C GLY A 217 4.04 -17.36 6.26
N ILE A 218 3.93 -16.27 7.01
CA ILE A 218 2.70 -15.94 7.77
C ILE A 218 1.47 -15.85 6.84
N ALA A 219 1.62 -15.23 5.67
CA ALA A 219 0.53 -15.10 4.70
C ALA A 219 0.07 -16.46 4.14
N GLU A 220 1.02 -17.34 3.82
CA GLU A 220 0.74 -18.71 3.34
C GLU A 220 0.00 -19.53 4.40
N GLU A 221 0.39 -19.43 5.67
CA GLU A 221 -0.21 -20.18 6.78
C GLU A 221 -1.59 -19.65 7.20
N THR A 222 -1.77 -18.32 7.19
CA THR A 222 -3.03 -17.68 7.59
C THR A 222 -4.04 -17.55 6.43
N GLY A 223 -3.59 -17.75 5.18
CA GLY A 223 -4.40 -17.52 3.99
C GLY A 223 -4.70 -16.04 3.69
N ILE A 224 -4.01 -15.10 4.36
CA ILE A 224 -4.22 -13.66 4.20
C ILE A 224 -3.09 -13.07 3.37
N PRO A 225 -3.35 -12.50 2.17
CA PRO A 225 -2.32 -11.91 1.34
C PRO A 225 -1.49 -10.83 2.07
N PRO A 226 -0.17 -10.71 1.81
CA PRO A 226 0.70 -9.82 2.58
C PRO A 226 0.26 -8.33 2.58
N LEU A 227 -0.33 -7.85 1.48
CA LEU A 227 -0.88 -6.49 1.42
C LEU A 227 -2.12 -6.28 2.31
N HIS A 228 -2.89 -7.33 2.57
CA HIS A 228 -3.99 -7.30 3.53
C HIS A 228 -3.49 -7.41 4.98
N ILE A 229 -2.41 -8.18 5.22
CA ILE A 229 -1.73 -8.19 6.53
C ILE A 229 -1.20 -6.79 6.86
N ASP A 230 -0.58 -6.09 5.90
CA ASP A 230 -0.17 -4.70 6.06
C ASP A 230 -1.34 -3.81 6.55
N SER A 231 -2.52 -3.97 5.93
CA SER A 231 -3.73 -3.25 6.34
C SER A 231 -4.14 -3.54 7.78
N ILE A 232 -4.02 -4.79 8.25
CA ILE A 232 -4.34 -5.18 9.63
C ILE A 232 -3.35 -4.55 10.63
N LEU A 233 -2.06 -4.54 10.31
CA LEU A 233 -1.00 -4.04 11.21
C LEU A 233 -0.97 -2.51 11.27
N TRP A 234 -1.30 -1.85 10.17
CA TRP A 234 -1.10 -0.41 10.04
C TRP A 234 -1.79 0.45 11.12
N PRO A 235 -3.04 0.18 11.55
CA PRO A 235 -3.69 0.91 12.64
C PRO A 235 -2.90 0.96 13.94
N VAL A 236 -2.31 -0.18 14.32
CA VAL A 236 -1.60 -0.32 15.61
C VAL A 236 -0.16 0.13 15.55
N LEU A 237 0.47 0.04 14.38
CA LEU A 237 1.83 0.55 14.18
C LEU A 237 1.88 2.06 13.89
N GLY A 238 0.75 2.67 13.49
CA GLY A 238 0.63 4.10 13.19
C GLY A 238 0.21 4.97 14.38
N GLY A 239 -0.59 4.44 15.30
CA GLY A 239 -1.01 5.14 16.52
C GLY A 239 -1.79 6.44 16.27
N HIS A 240 -2.53 6.53 15.15
CA HIS A 240 -3.31 7.71 14.82
C HIS A 240 -4.69 7.65 15.52
N ASP A 241 -5.03 8.66 16.33
CA ASP A 241 -6.24 8.62 17.19
C ASP A 241 -7.54 8.38 16.42
N GLU A 242 -7.72 9.07 15.29
CA GLU A 242 -8.88 8.87 14.40
C GLU A 242 -8.94 7.43 13.86
N VAL A 243 -7.79 6.84 13.49
CA VAL A 243 -7.70 5.46 12.99
C VAL A 243 -8.09 4.49 14.09
N LEU A 244 -7.60 4.67 15.32
CA LEU A 244 -7.96 3.83 16.47
C LEU A 244 -9.44 3.97 16.85
N THR A 245 -9.99 5.18 16.72
CA THR A 245 -11.41 5.45 16.98
C THR A 245 -12.29 4.72 15.95
N ARG A 246 -11.94 4.80 14.67
CA ARG A 246 -12.64 4.09 13.59
C ARG A 246 -12.48 2.59 13.70
N LEU A 247 -11.30 2.09 14.09
CA LEU A 247 -11.07 0.67 14.33
C LEU A 247 -12.08 0.13 15.35
N LYS A 248 -12.21 0.80 16.52
CA LYS A 248 -13.18 0.44 17.57
C LYS A 248 -14.64 0.53 17.09
N LYS A 249 -14.94 1.45 16.18
CA LYS A 249 -16.28 1.69 15.66
C LYS A 249 -16.71 0.67 14.60
N TYR A 250 -15.81 0.28 13.70
CA TYR A 250 -16.16 -0.47 12.49
C TYR A 250 -15.69 -1.92 12.50
N CYS A 251 -14.64 -2.26 13.24
CA CYS A 251 -14.13 -3.64 13.31
C CYS A 251 -14.70 -4.35 14.53
N THR A 252 -15.40 -5.47 14.34
CA THR A 252 -15.94 -6.28 15.45
C THR A 252 -14.83 -6.87 16.32
N LYS A 253 -13.71 -7.27 15.71
CA LYS A 253 -12.54 -7.86 16.36
C LYS A 253 -11.45 -6.84 16.66
N TRP A 254 -11.79 -5.58 16.90
CA TRP A 254 -10.82 -4.51 17.14
C TRP A 254 -9.87 -4.81 18.32
N LYS A 255 -10.32 -5.55 19.34
CA LYS A 255 -9.48 -5.95 20.48
C LYS A 255 -8.33 -6.85 20.05
N GLU A 256 -8.59 -7.78 19.15
CA GLU A 256 -7.58 -8.68 18.57
C GLU A 256 -6.57 -7.90 17.73
N VAL A 257 -7.04 -6.92 16.96
CA VAL A 257 -6.15 -5.99 16.24
C VAL A 257 -5.24 -5.24 17.23
N LEU A 258 -5.77 -4.73 18.34
CA LEU A 258 -4.95 -4.05 19.36
C LEU A 258 -3.97 -4.96 20.08
N ARG A 259 -4.27 -6.26 20.24
CA ARG A 259 -3.35 -7.23 20.84
C ARG A 259 -2.06 -7.36 20.05
N LEU A 260 -2.09 -7.19 18.72
CA LEU A 260 -0.91 -7.20 17.86
C LEU A 260 0.14 -6.14 18.26
N ALA A 261 -0.27 -5.01 18.83
CA ALA A 261 0.67 -3.97 19.28
C ALA A 261 1.61 -4.45 20.40
N ASN A 262 1.14 -5.40 21.21
CA ASN A 262 1.77 -5.84 22.45
C ASN A 262 2.50 -7.19 22.32
N LEU A 263 2.50 -7.79 21.12
CA LEU A 263 3.38 -8.91 20.80
C LEU A 263 4.84 -8.45 20.72
#